data_AF-A0A817D202-F1
#
_entry.id   AF-A0A817D202-F1
#
_cell.length_a   1.000
_cell.length_b   1.000
_cell.length_c   1.000
_cell.angle_alpha   90.00
_cell.angle_beta   90.00
_cell.angle_gamma   90.00
#
_symmetry.space_group_name_H-M   'P 1'
#
loop_
_entity.id
_entity.type
_entity.pdbx_description
1 polymer ?
#
loop_
_entity_poly.entity_id
_entity_poly.type
_entity_poly.pdbx_seq_one_letter_code
_entity_poly.pdbx_strand_id
1 'polypeptide(L)'
;MIESSKTSDEYDKVAILDAGSQYAKVIDRRIRELSVYSELVPLQTSVTELLSRKYKAIIISGSPGSVNDPNPVYYDAQLFNCGLPILGICYGLQMLNKERGGTVVRQAVREDGQFQVELDITCSPLFKHMNKLENVLLTHGDSIEKIGENLVVIGKSESFIVACADQEKPIYGLQFHPEVDLTDNGMQIFKNFLFDIAHCQPTFTMGSRIEEAFSSIRSFIKDQIVFILCSGGVDSSVCAALLTRALPSEQVKIVSIDNGFLRHNEGVEVRQTLSQFAAVNYIDAGQRFAQAKTFVRAKTTSSTNESTANISRRTSSISSNFLSLYDADILLEETLPLNEETDPEHKRKIIGDTFVKVVQEFLRDNNFTFEDIILAQGTLRPDLIESASHLACQSGYADAIKTHHNDSPMVRELRKRNRVIEPLKDFHKDEVRQIGLTLGLHHDVIYRHPFPGPGLAIRILCADEPYMPNEQFSQTSTLLRTIVTYSKMVDKQYALLPTLDKIFTEHEKIILKTLTSPDQHDYTSVVLPVRLFEQKFILLLYEKYEM
;
A
#
# COMPACT_ATOMS: atom_id res chain seq x y z
N MET A 1 -23.50 -27.05 12.99
CA MET A 1 -23.70 -26.42 14.30
C MET A 1 -23.23 -24.99 14.15
N ILE A 2 -24.13 -24.03 14.34
CA ILE A 2 -23.89 -22.62 14.10
C ILE A 2 -23.13 -22.09 15.31
N GLU A 3 -21.83 -21.79 15.15
CA GLU A 3 -21.08 -21.06 16.17
C GLU A 3 -21.65 -19.63 16.24
N SER A 4 -22.03 -19.23 17.46
CA SER A 4 -22.48 -17.89 17.81
C SER A 4 -21.48 -16.85 17.30
N SER A 5 -21.96 -15.82 16.60
CA SER A 5 -21.14 -14.70 16.11
C SER A 5 -20.51 -13.97 17.30
N LYS A 6 -19.20 -14.14 17.48
CA LYS A 6 -18.41 -13.39 18.46
C LYS A 6 -18.21 -11.96 17.97
N THR A 7 -18.36 -10.98 18.85
CA THR A 7 -17.98 -9.59 18.56
C THR A 7 -16.46 -9.43 18.63
N SER A 8 -15.91 -8.37 18.02
CA SER A 8 -14.46 -8.08 18.05
C SER A 8 -13.82 -8.07 19.45
N ASP A 9 -14.61 -7.87 20.51
CA ASP A 9 -14.17 -7.88 21.91
C ASP A 9 -14.10 -9.26 22.57
N GLU A 10 -14.56 -10.32 21.90
CA GLU A 10 -14.51 -11.70 22.40
C GLU A 10 -13.34 -12.52 21.82
N TYR A 11 -12.61 -11.98 20.85
CA TYR A 11 -11.40 -12.61 20.33
C TYR A 11 -10.19 -12.31 21.23
N ASP A 12 -9.24 -13.24 21.25
CA ASP A 12 -7.93 -12.97 21.80
C ASP A 12 -7.19 -11.98 20.88
N LYS A 13 -6.78 -10.84 21.44
CA LYS A 13 -6.20 -9.71 20.70
C LYS A 13 -4.70 -9.61 20.93
N VAL A 14 -3.93 -9.40 19.86
CA VAL A 14 -2.48 -9.17 19.91
C VAL A 14 -2.17 -7.78 19.37
N ALA A 15 -1.42 -6.98 20.13
CA ALA A 15 -0.95 -5.68 19.67
C ALA A 15 0.37 -5.82 18.91
N ILE A 16 0.48 -5.19 17.76
CA ILE A 16 1.72 -5.04 17.00
C ILE A 16 2.14 -3.57 17.10
N LEU A 17 3.17 -3.30 17.87
CA LEU A 17 3.76 -1.98 18.01
C LEU A 17 4.71 -1.71 16.84
N ASP A 18 4.31 -0.81 15.95
CA ASP A 18 5.08 -0.47 14.76
C ASP A 18 6.12 0.62 15.06
N ALA A 19 7.40 0.24 15.01
CA ALA A 19 8.54 1.13 15.15
C ALA A 19 9.01 1.75 13.81
N GLY A 20 8.20 1.63 12.75
CA GLY A 20 8.49 2.08 11.39
C GLY A 20 9.04 0.97 10.49
N SER A 21 8.73 -0.29 10.78
CA SER A 21 9.20 -1.43 9.98
C SER A 21 8.47 -1.48 8.64
N GLN A 22 9.19 -1.82 7.57
CA GLN A 22 8.55 -2.23 6.31
C GLN A 22 7.73 -3.54 6.47
N TYR A 23 8.02 -4.32 7.52
CA TYR A 23 7.45 -5.65 7.74
C TYR A 23 6.31 -5.68 8.77
N ALA A 24 5.92 -4.56 9.40
CA ALA A 24 4.85 -4.55 10.40
C ALA A 24 3.52 -5.11 9.85
N LYS A 25 3.19 -4.79 8.59
CA LYS A 25 2.02 -5.35 7.87
C LYS A 25 2.17 -6.87 7.61
N VAL A 26 3.40 -7.36 7.42
CA VAL A 26 3.67 -8.79 7.23
C VAL A 26 3.47 -9.54 8.55
N ILE A 27 3.89 -8.96 9.68
CA ILE A 27 3.60 -9.51 11.02
C ILE A 27 2.09 -9.63 11.23
N ASP A 28 1.31 -8.57 10.95
CA ASP A 28 -0.17 -8.60 11.05
C ASP A 28 -0.77 -9.73 10.22
N ARG A 29 -0.27 -9.92 9.00
CA ARG A 29 -0.69 -11.01 8.13
C ARG A 29 -0.36 -12.39 8.73
N ARG A 30 0.86 -12.61 9.22
CA ARG A 30 1.28 -13.91 9.79
C ARG A 30 0.49 -14.30 11.03
N ILE A 31 0.16 -13.35 11.90
CA ILE A 31 -0.68 -13.61 13.09
C ILE A 31 -2.10 -14.04 12.65
N ARG A 32 -2.64 -13.39 11.62
CA ARG A 32 -3.97 -13.70 11.07
C ARG A 32 -4.02 -15.03 10.33
N GLU A 33 -2.94 -15.43 9.65
CA GLU A 33 -2.79 -16.77 9.06
C GLU A 33 -2.89 -17.87 10.15
N LEU A 34 -2.53 -17.54 11.40
CA LEU A 34 -2.69 -18.40 12.57
C LEU A 34 -4.06 -18.26 13.27
N SER A 35 -5.02 -17.57 12.64
CA SER A 35 -6.39 -17.37 13.17
C SER A 35 -6.42 -16.66 14.53
N VAL A 36 -5.50 -15.72 14.76
CA VAL A 36 -5.50 -14.83 15.93
C VAL A 36 -5.73 -13.39 15.47
N TYR A 37 -6.51 -12.62 16.23
CA TYR A 37 -6.79 -11.24 15.89
C TYR A 37 -5.63 -10.33 16.29
N SER A 38 -5.19 -9.48 15.36
CA SER A 38 -4.09 -8.53 15.55
C SER A 38 -4.51 -7.09 15.26
N GLU A 39 -3.92 -6.13 15.98
CA GLU A 39 -4.03 -4.70 15.73
C GLU A 39 -2.66 -4.05 15.60
N LEU A 40 -2.47 -3.27 14.55
CA LEU A 40 -1.30 -2.41 14.39
C LEU A 40 -1.52 -1.12 15.18
N VAL A 41 -0.58 -0.80 16.05
CA VAL A 41 -0.65 0.30 17.00
C VAL A 41 0.68 1.06 16.98
N PRO A 42 0.70 2.40 17.08
CA PRO A 42 1.94 3.16 17.14
C PRO A 42 2.83 2.74 18.31
N LEU A 43 4.15 2.75 18.13
CA LEU A 43 5.10 2.43 19.21
C LEU A 43 4.93 3.31 20.46
N GLN A 44 4.45 4.55 20.29
CA GLN A 44 4.28 5.53 21.36
C GLN A 44 3.07 5.25 22.26
N THR A 45 2.23 4.26 21.94
CA THR A 45 1.03 3.97 22.70
C THR A 45 1.37 3.59 24.14
N SER A 46 0.73 4.28 25.09
CA SER A 46 0.99 4.08 26.53
C SER A 46 0.60 2.68 26.99
N VAL A 47 1.29 2.18 28.01
CA VAL A 47 0.96 0.88 28.62
C VAL A 47 -0.47 0.86 29.16
N THR A 48 -0.96 1.97 29.73
CA THR A 48 -2.34 2.08 30.22
C THR A 48 -3.35 1.86 29.11
N GLU A 49 -3.09 2.37 27.91
CA GLU A 49 -3.94 2.16 26.75
C GLU A 49 -3.86 0.72 26.23
N LEU A 50 -2.67 0.12 26.20
CA LEU A 50 -2.53 -1.29 25.82
C LEU A 50 -3.31 -2.22 26.75
N LEU A 51 -3.22 -1.98 28.06
CA LEU A 51 -3.94 -2.77 29.05
C LEU A 51 -5.46 -2.55 28.99
N SER A 52 -5.91 -1.32 28.73
CA SER A 52 -7.36 -1.02 28.65
C SER A 52 -8.04 -1.72 27.47
N ARG A 53 -7.31 -1.93 26.37
CA ARG A 53 -7.77 -2.67 25.18
C ARG A 53 -7.77 -4.20 25.35
N LYS A 54 -7.27 -4.71 26.48
CA LYS A 54 -7.25 -6.14 26.87
C LYS A 54 -6.49 -7.04 25.88
N TYR A 55 -5.31 -6.62 25.43
CA TYR A 55 -4.44 -7.49 24.64
C TYR A 55 -3.93 -8.67 25.46
N LYS A 56 -3.76 -9.83 24.83
CA LYS A 56 -3.11 -11.02 25.41
C LYS A 56 -1.60 -11.03 25.22
N ALA A 57 -1.09 -10.38 24.18
CA ALA A 57 0.34 -10.30 23.91
C ALA A 57 0.67 -9.06 23.08
N ILE A 58 1.95 -8.71 23.07
CA ILE A 58 2.51 -7.59 22.32
C ILE A 58 3.66 -8.11 21.44
N ILE A 59 3.70 -7.66 20.19
CA ILE A 59 4.82 -7.87 19.27
C ILE A 59 5.36 -6.50 18.88
N ILE A 60 6.65 -6.28 19.01
CA ILE A 60 7.32 -5.02 18.63
C ILE A 60 8.06 -5.26 17.33
N SER A 61 7.74 -4.48 16.30
CA SER A 61 8.37 -4.63 14.98
C SER A 61 9.81 -4.09 14.97
N GLY A 62 10.52 -4.37 13.87
CA GLY A 62 11.79 -3.71 13.55
C GLY A 62 11.64 -2.22 13.24
N SER A 63 12.77 -1.55 12.98
CA SER A 63 12.84 -0.17 12.51
C SER A 63 14.07 -0.02 11.61
N PRO A 64 14.06 0.88 10.61
CA PRO A 64 15.27 1.25 9.88
C PRO A 64 16.25 2.08 10.72
N GLY A 65 15.79 2.66 11.84
CA GLY A 65 16.60 3.48 12.74
C GLY A 65 17.40 2.67 13.76
N SER A 66 18.32 3.34 14.45
CA SER A 66 19.09 2.77 15.56
C SER A 66 18.52 3.21 16.91
N VAL A 67 18.53 2.32 17.90
CA VAL A 67 18.15 2.66 19.29
C VAL A 67 19.11 3.68 19.93
N ASN A 68 20.28 3.90 19.32
CA ASN A 68 21.31 4.84 19.76
C ASN A 68 21.26 6.17 18.99
N ASP A 69 20.35 6.34 18.04
CA ASP A 69 20.18 7.60 17.33
C ASP A 69 19.85 8.74 18.32
N PRO A 70 20.24 9.98 18.04
CA PRO A 70 20.04 11.11 18.97
C PRO A 70 18.57 11.40 19.27
N ASN A 71 17.67 11.03 18.35
CA ASN A 71 16.22 11.10 18.52
C ASN A 71 15.61 9.73 18.18
N PRO A 72 15.70 8.74 19.08
CA PRO A 72 15.12 7.43 18.82
C PRO A 72 13.59 7.53 18.85
N VAL A 73 12.91 6.56 18.24
CA VAL A 73 11.44 6.51 18.29
C VAL A 73 11.02 6.36 19.75
N TYR A 74 10.23 7.31 20.26
CA TYR A 74 9.74 7.30 21.63
C TYR A 74 8.86 6.06 21.90
N TYR A 75 8.99 5.49 23.10
CA TYR A 75 8.14 4.43 23.64
C TYR A 75 8.00 4.57 25.15
N ASP A 76 6.97 3.94 25.71
CA ASP A 76 6.75 3.89 27.16
C ASP A 76 7.71 2.87 27.82
N ALA A 77 8.64 3.32 28.66
CA ALA A 77 9.61 2.44 29.32
C ALA A 77 8.97 1.37 30.23
N GLN A 78 7.72 1.57 30.67
CA GLN A 78 6.99 0.56 31.44
C GLN A 78 6.53 -0.64 30.60
N LEU A 79 6.69 -0.60 29.27
CA LEU A 79 6.25 -1.63 28.34
C LEU A 79 6.72 -3.02 28.75
N PHE A 80 8.02 -3.19 29.05
CA PHE A 80 8.59 -4.48 29.45
C PHE A 80 8.27 -4.91 30.89
N ASN A 81 7.46 -4.12 31.60
CA ASN A 81 6.99 -4.36 32.95
C ASN A 81 5.45 -4.48 33.05
N CYS A 82 4.74 -4.44 31.91
CA CYS A 82 3.27 -4.45 31.89
C CYS A 82 2.62 -5.81 32.23
N GLY A 83 3.41 -6.88 32.35
CA GLY A 83 2.93 -8.23 32.70
C GLY A 83 2.35 -9.03 31.52
N LEU A 84 2.34 -8.48 30.31
CA LEU A 84 1.96 -9.20 29.09
C LEU A 84 3.18 -9.90 28.47
N PRO A 85 2.98 -11.05 27.78
CA PRO A 85 3.97 -11.63 26.89
C PRO A 85 4.39 -10.66 25.78
N ILE A 86 5.70 -10.56 25.52
CA ILE A 86 6.27 -9.64 24.53
C ILE A 86 7.23 -10.38 23.61
N LEU A 87 7.11 -10.17 22.29
CA LEU A 87 8.08 -10.59 21.28
C LEU A 87 8.66 -9.36 20.58
N GLY A 88 9.94 -9.06 20.81
CA GLY A 88 10.66 -7.98 20.12
C GLY A 88 11.40 -8.48 18.88
N ILE A 89 11.14 -7.89 17.72
CA ILE A 89 11.80 -8.25 16.45
C ILE A 89 12.76 -7.12 16.04
N CYS A 90 14.01 -7.47 15.74
CA CYS A 90 15.11 -6.59 15.38
C CYS A 90 15.25 -5.40 16.36
N TYR A 91 14.71 -4.22 16.00
CA TYR A 91 14.67 -3.05 16.87
C TYR A 91 14.00 -3.34 18.23
N GLY A 92 12.94 -4.16 18.26
CA GLY A 92 12.28 -4.55 19.51
C GLY A 92 13.19 -5.34 20.47
N LEU A 93 14.08 -6.19 19.95
CA LEU A 93 15.11 -6.88 20.74
C LEU A 93 16.14 -5.87 21.28
N GLN A 94 16.57 -4.92 20.47
CA GLN A 94 17.52 -3.88 20.87
C GLN A 94 16.95 -3.00 21.99
N MET A 95 15.67 -2.62 21.90
CA MET A 95 14.95 -1.91 22.94
C MET A 95 14.93 -2.70 24.25
N LEU A 96 14.54 -3.98 24.19
CA LEU A 96 14.53 -4.87 25.35
C LEU A 96 15.91 -4.93 26.02
N ASN A 97 16.96 -5.13 25.23
CA ASN A 97 18.32 -5.23 25.74
C ASN A 97 18.77 -3.93 26.43
N LYS A 98 18.48 -2.78 25.83
CA LYS A 98 18.81 -1.45 26.36
C LYS A 98 18.09 -1.17 27.68
N GLU A 99 16.80 -1.50 27.78
CA GLU A 99 16.01 -1.34 29.01
C GLU A 99 16.51 -2.23 30.16
N ARG A 100 17.24 -3.30 29.86
CA ARG A 100 17.91 -4.16 30.84
C ARG A 100 19.39 -3.81 31.04
N GLY A 101 19.84 -2.64 30.60
CA GLY A 101 21.21 -2.15 30.81
C GLY A 101 22.28 -2.83 29.93
N GLY A 102 21.86 -3.51 28.86
CA GLY A 102 22.76 -4.05 27.84
C GLY A 102 23.27 -2.98 26.88
N THR A 103 24.27 -3.32 26.07
CA THR A 103 24.86 -2.41 25.06
C THR A 103 24.56 -2.90 23.66
N VAL A 104 24.18 -1.96 22.80
CA VAL A 104 23.98 -2.17 21.36
C VAL A 104 25.00 -1.30 20.64
N VAL A 105 25.70 -1.88 19.67
CA VAL A 105 26.75 -1.21 18.90
C VAL A 105 26.42 -1.26 17.42
N ARG A 106 26.73 -0.17 16.72
CA ARG A 106 26.57 -0.09 15.26
C ARG A 106 27.74 -0.78 14.60
N GLN A 107 27.47 -1.74 13.73
CA GLN A 107 28.50 -2.47 13.01
C GLN A 107 29.00 -1.67 11.80
N ALA A 108 30.27 -1.89 11.45
CA ALA A 108 30.89 -1.27 10.27
C ALA A 108 30.35 -1.83 8.95
N VAL A 109 29.91 -3.10 8.96
CA VAL A 109 29.28 -3.78 7.83
C VAL A 109 27.88 -4.18 8.25
N ARG A 110 26.89 -3.87 7.42
CA ARG A 110 25.51 -4.28 7.63
C ARG A 110 25.34 -5.70 7.09
N GLU A 111 24.86 -6.61 7.92
CA GLU A 111 24.49 -7.95 7.50
C GLU A 111 23.04 -7.93 7.04
N ASP A 112 22.85 -8.00 5.72
CA ASP A 112 21.55 -8.15 5.09
C ASP A 112 21.59 -9.43 4.24
N GLY A 113 20.95 -10.49 4.72
CA GLY A 113 20.99 -11.78 4.04
C GLY A 113 20.38 -12.92 4.84
N GLN A 114 20.34 -14.09 4.20
CA GLN A 114 19.95 -15.33 4.86
C GLN A 114 21.19 -15.98 5.46
N PHE A 115 21.15 -16.23 6.76
CA PHE A 115 22.26 -16.83 7.51
C PHE A 115 21.76 -18.02 8.32
N GLN A 116 22.65 -18.99 8.54
CA GLN A 116 22.36 -20.11 9.42
C GLN A 116 22.71 -19.73 10.86
N VAL A 117 21.74 -19.86 11.77
CA VAL A 117 21.89 -19.52 13.18
C VAL A 117 21.69 -20.73 14.07
N GLU A 118 22.35 -20.75 15.22
CA GLU A 118 22.20 -21.76 16.26
C GLU A 118 21.18 -21.30 17.30
N LEU A 119 20.11 -22.07 17.50
CA LEU A 119 19.02 -21.79 18.43
C LEU A 119 19.00 -22.79 19.60
N ASP A 120 18.69 -22.30 20.81
CA ASP A 120 18.46 -23.15 21.98
C ASP A 120 17.05 -23.74 21.96
N ILE A 121 16.92 -24.87 21.28
CA ILE A 121 15.67 -25.64 21.17
C ILE A 121 15.34 -26.46 22.43
N THR A 122 16.27 -26.56 23.38
CA THR A 122 16.12 -27.40 24.58
C THR A 122 15.50 -26.65 25.74
N CYS A 123 15.88 -25.39 25.92
CA CYS A 123 15.46 -24.58 27.06
C CYS A 123 14.44 -23.50 26.69
N SER A 124 14.39 -23.07 25.43
CA SER A 124 13.51 -21.98 25.01
C SER A 124 12.16 -22.51 24.49
N PRO A 125 11.02 -22.16 25.13
CA PRO A 125 9.71 -22.53 24.61
C PRO A 125 9.40 -21.87 23.25
N LEU A 126 10.07 -20.76 22.92
CA LEU A 126 9.91 -20.06 21.65
C LEU A 126 10.37 -20.89 20.43
N PHE A 127 11.35 -21.78 20.62
CA PHE A 127 11.95 -22.59 19.54
C PHE A 127 11.57 -24.07 19.59
N LYS A 128 10.48 -24.39 20.30
CA LYS A 128 9.93 -25.74 20.34
C LYS A 128 9.57 -26.21 18.93
N HIS A 129 9.89 -27.47 18.62
CA HIS A 129 9.68 -28.09 17.30
C HIS A 129 10.48 -27.46 16.13
N MET A 130 11.54 -26.72 16.42
CA MET A 130 12.49 -26.23 15.42
C MET A 130 13.79 -27.04 15.46
N ASN A 131 14.65 -26.86 14.46
CA ASN A 131 15.99 -27.44 14.46
C ASN A 131 16.95 -26.55 15.24
N LYS A 132 18.06 -27.15 15.67
CA LYS A 132 19.14 -26.42 16.34
C LYS A 132 19.82 -25.41 15.39
N LEU A 133 19.96 -25.77 14.12
CA LEU A 133 20.48 -24.89 13.07
C LEU A 133 19.33 -24.52 12.14
N GLU A 134 19.09 -23.22 11.97
CA GLU A 134 17.97 -22.69 11.19
C GLU A 134 18.46 -21.58 10.26
N ASN A 135 17.90 -21.52 9.05
CA ASN A 135 18.17 -20.40 8.15
C ASN A 135 17.19 -19.27 8.42
N VAL A 136 17.70 -18.08 8.68
CA VAL A 136 16.90 -16.91 9.05
C VAL A 136 17.35 -15.69 8.27
N LEU A 137 16.43 -14.76 8.03
CA LEU A 137 16.77 -13.45 7.46
C LEU A 137 17.27 -12.50 8.56
N LEU A 138 18.57 -12.19 8.54
CA LEU A 138 19.15 -11.12 9.32
C LEU A 138 19.21 -9.85 8.46
N THR A 139 18.68 -8.76 9.00
CA THR A 139 18.83 -7.41 8.43
C THR A 139 19.13 -6.45 9.56
N HIS A 140 20.40 -6.32 9.92
CA HIS A 140 20.79 -5.46 11.03
C HIS A 140 22.05 -4.64 10.73
N GLY A 141 21.96 -3.33 11.00
CA GLY A 141 23.12 -2.45 11.11
C GLY A 141 23.71 -2.40 12.51
N ASP A 142 22.95 -2.85 13.52
CA ASP A 142 23.28 -2.78 14.93
C ASP A 142 23.23 -4.17 15.56
N SER A 143 24.18 -4.49 16.42
CA SER A 143 24.26 -5.78 17.12
C SER A 143 24.36 -5.59 18.63
N ILE A 144 23.85 -6.57 19.38
CA ILE A 144 24.04 -6.63 20.83
C ILE A 144 25.49 -7.04 21.14
N GLU A 145 26.22 -6.17 21.84
CA GLU A 145 27.57 -6.45 22.33
C GLU A 145 27.51 -7.04 23.74
N LYS A 146 26.76 -6.39 24.63
CA LYS A 146 26.53 -6.86 26.00
C LYS A 146 25.05 -7.12 26.22
N ILE A 147 24.74 -8.34 26.65
CA ILE A 147 23.39 -8.71 27.06
C ILE A 147 23.02 -7.99 28.38
N GLY A 148 21.79 -7.49 28.46
CA GLY A 148 21.24 -6.87 29.65
C GLY A 148 21.02 -7.85 30.81
N GLU A 149 20.79 -7.31 32.00
CA GLU A 149 20.51 -8.08 33.21
C GLU A 149 19.20 -8.88 33.08
N ASN A 150 19.17 -10.07 33.68
CA ASN A 150 18.03 -11.01 33.64
C ASN A 150 17.61 -11.48 32.24
N LEU A 151 18.46 -11.27 31.22
CA LEU A 151 18.29 -11.84 29.89
C LEU A 151 19.25 -13.02 29.69
N VAL A 152 18.77 -14.08 29.05
CA VAL A 152 19.57 -15.23 28.61
C VAL A 152 19.64 -15.27 27.10
N VAL A 153 20.82 -15.61 26.58
CA VAL A 153 21.02 -15.79 25.13
C VAL A 153 20.45 -17.15 24.74
N ILE A 154 19.48 -17.14 23.82
CA ILE A 154 18.81 -18.34 23.30
C ILE A 154 19.06 -18.57 21.81
N GLY A 155 19.86 -17.71 21.16
CA GLY A 155 20.29 -17.93 19.79
C GLY A 155 21.51 -17.11 19.41
N LYS A 156 22.39 -17.69 18.57
CA LYS A 156 23.63 -17.08 18.10
C LYS A 156 23.85 -17.29 16.60
N SER A 157 24.48 -16.31 15.96
CA SER A 157 25.09 -16.42 14.63
C SER A 157 26.59 -16.20 14.82
N GLU A 158 27.38 -17.27 14.78
CA GLU A 158 28.80 -17.22 15.14
C GLU A 158 29.02 -16.55 16.53
N SER A 159 29.64 -15.36 16.56
CA SER A 159 29.84 -14.56 17.78
C SER A 159 28.67 -13.63 18.14
N PHE A 160 27.72 -13.43 17.23
CA PHE A 160 26.63 -12.47 17.40
C PHE A 160 25.44 -13.07 18.13
N ILE A 161 24.84 -12.30 19.03
CA ILE A 161 23.60 -12.65 19.72
C ILE A 161 22.44 -12.32 18.79
N VAL A 162 21.69 -13.35 18.38
CA VAL A 162 20.53 -13.18 17.49
C VAL A 162 19.20 -13.47 18.16
N ALA A 163 19.20 -14.01 19.38
CA ALA A 163 17.99 -14.15 20.18
C ALA A 163 18.27 -14.15 21.68
N CYS A 164 17.37 -13.54 22.45
CA CYS A 164 17.38 -13.57 23.91
C CYS A 164 15.98 -13.79 24.51
N ALA A 165 15.94 -14.20 25.77
CA ALA A 165 14.73 -14.32 26.56
C ALA A 165 14.94 -13.74 27.96
N ASP A 166 13.89 -13.17 28.55
CA ASP A 166 13.84 -12.84 29.97
C ASP A 166 13.71 -14.12 30.80
N GLN A 167 14.47 -14.22 31.91
CA GLN A 167 14.51 -15.42 32.75
C GLN A 167 13.20 -15.64 33.54
N GLU A 168 12.47 -14.58 33.84
CA GLU A 168 11.30 -14.62 34.73
C GLU A 168 10.00 -14.32 34.00
N LYS A 169 10.05 -13.46 32.98
CA LYS A 169 8.89 -12.97 32.25
C LYS A 169 8.80 -13.63 30.87
N PRO A 170 7.59 -13.79 30.30
CA PRO A 170 7.41 -14.31 28.94
C PRO A 170 7.78 -13.27 27.86
N ILE A 171 9.01 -12.75 27.92
CA ILE A 171 9.53 -11.71 27.04
C ILE A 171 10.69 -12.28 26.25
N TYR A 172 10.63 -12.15 24.93
CA TYR A 172 11.61 -12.69 24.00
C TYR A 172 12.03 -11.63 23.00
N GLY A 173 13.26 -11.72 22.51
CA GLY A 173 13.76 -10.86 21.45
C GLY A 173 14.50 -11.66 20.38
N LEU A 174 14.28 -11.30 19.11
CA LEU A 174 14.90 -11.88 17.93
C LEU A 174 15.56 -10.79 17.09
N GLN A 175 16.76 -11.01 16.60
CA GLN A 175 17.48 -10.07 15.72
C GLN A 175 17.14 -10.29 14.24
N PHE A 176 16.59 -11.46 13.91
CA PHE A 176 16.12 -11.82 12.58
C PHE A 176 14.61 -11.64 12.44
N HIS A 177 14.11 -11.68 11.20
CA HIS A 177 12.71 -11.47 10.85
C HIS A 177 11.97 -12.82 10.67
N PRO A 178 11.21 -13.33 11.66
CA PRO A 178 10.42 -14.56 11.51
C PRO A 178 9.21 -14.41 10.57
N GLU A 179 8.83 -13.19 10.19
CA GLU A 179 7.63 -12.90 9.39
C GLU A 179 7.80 -13.11 7.89
N VAL A 180 9.04 -13.16 7.41
CA VAL A 180 9.37 -13.32 5.98
C VAL A 180 9.54 -14.78 5.59
N ASP A 181 9.30 -15.09 4.32
CA ASP A 181 9.48 -16.44 3.78
C ASP A 181 10.95 -16.91 3.77
N LEU A 182 11.90 -15.98 3.85
CA LEU A 182 13.34 -16.28 3.93
C LEU A 182 13.78 -16.84 5.29
N THR A 183 12.87 -16.89 6.27
CA THR A 183 13.09 -17.57 7.54
C THR A 183 12.27 -18.86 7.55
N ASP A 184 12.94 -19.99 7.30
CA ASP A 184 12.31 -21.27 6.94
C ASP A 184 11.21 -21.70 7.92
N ASN A 185 11.49 -21.59 9.22
CA ASN A 185 10.57 -21.96 10.31
C ASN A 185 10.01 -20.75 11.08
N GLY A 186 9.99 -19.57 10.45
CA GLY A 186 9.51 -18.33 11.06
C GLY A 186 8.06 -18.42 11.55
N MET A 187 7.22 -19.16 10.83
CA MET A 187 5.83 -19.36 11.25
C MET A 187 5.71 -20.22 12.53
N GLN A 188 6.63 -21.15 12.76
CA GLN A 188 6.65 -21.96 13.97
C GLN A 188 6.93 -21.09 15.21
N ILE A 189 7.77 -20.07 15.08
CA ILE A 189 8.07 -19.10 16.16
C ILE A 189 6.80 -18.37 16.59
N PHE A 190 6.01 -17.84 15.65
CA PHE A 190 4.74 -17.19 16.00
C PHE A 190 3.74 -18.17 16.59
N LYS A 191 3.66 -19.43 16.12
CA LYS A 191 2.80 -20.45 16.74
C LYS A 191 3.16 -20.68 18.20
N ASN A 192 4.45 -20.87 18.49
CA ASN A 192 4.95 -21.07 19.84
C ASN A 192 4.67 -19.84 20.72
N PHE A 193 4.92 -18.64 20.21
CA PHE A 193 4.65 -17.40 20.94
C PHE A 193 3.15 -17.19 21.21
N LEU A 194 2.30 -17.34 20.21
CA LEU A 194 0.87 -17.04 20.33
C LEU A 194 0.12 -18.10 21.14
N PHE A 195 0.40 -19.39 20.93
CA PHE A 195 -0.38 -20.47 21.54
C PHE A 195 0.24 -21.01 22.81
N ASP A 196 1.54 -21.33 22.79
CA ASP A 196 2.21 -21.96 23.92
C ASP A 196 2.60 -20.94 25.01
N ILE A 197 2.97 -19.71 24.62
CA ILE A 197 3.41 -18.66 25.56
C ILE A 197 2.26 -17.71 25.92
N ALA A 198 1.58 -17.14 24.93
CA ALA A 198 0.51 -16.15 25.15
C ALA A 198 -0.87 -16.77 25.35
N HIS A 199 -1.03 -18.08 25.15
CA HIS A 199 -2.29 -18.81 25.32
C HIS A 199 -3.47 -18.18 24.56
N CYS A 200 -3.20 -17.68 23.36
CA CYS A 200 -4.22 -17.23 22.42
C CYS A 200 -5.01 -18.43 21.89
N GLN A 201 -6.28 -18.22 21.57
CA GLN A 201 -7.16 -19.21 20.94
C GLN A 201 -7.35 -18.89 19.46
N PRO A 202 -7.19 -19.88 18.55
CA PRO A 202 -7.30 -19.69 17.09
C PRO A 202 -8.76 -19.54 16.63
N THR A 203 -9.44 -18.52 17.14
CA THR A 203 -10.88 -18.28 16.94
C THR A 203 -11.18 -17.26 15.84
N PHE A 204 -10.15 -16.53 15.38
CA PHE A 204 -10.25 -15.52 14.34
C PHE A 204 -10.11 -16.15 12.93
N THR A 205 -11.00 -17.09 12.62
CA THR A 205 -11.01 -17.82 11.35
C THR A 205 -11.69 -17.04 10.23
N MET A 206 -11.46 -17.42 8.98
CA MET A 206 -12.17 -16.82 7.83
C MET A 206 -13.70 -16.99 7.92
N GLY A 207 -14.18 -18.14 8.37
CA GLY A 207 -15.61 -18.40 8.51
C GLY A 207 -16.28 -17.47 9.54
N SER A 208 -15.70 -17.37 10.75
CA SER A 208 -16.23 -16.50 11.80
C SER A 208 -16.23 -15.02 11.39
N ARG A 209 -15.20 -14.58 10.66
CA ARG A 209 -15.11 -13.20 10.15
C ARG A 209 -16.12 -12.89 9.07
N ILE A 210 -16.43 -13.84 8.16
CA ILE A 210 -17.48 -13.66 7.15
C ILE A 210 -18.84 -13.51 7.85
N GLU A 211 -19.12 -14.34 8.86
CA GLU A 211 -20.36 -14.25 9.64
C GLU A 211 -20.45 -12.95 10.44
N GLU A 212 -19.34 -12.48 11.02
CA GLU A 212 -19.25 -11.16 11.67
C GLU A 212 -19.52 -10.03 10.66
N ALA A 213 -18.94 -10.11 9.46
CA ALA A 213 -19.20 -9.14 8.39
C ALA A 213 -20.69 -9.15 7.99
N PHE A 214 -21.31 -10.32 7.83
CA PHE A 214 -22.75 -10.42 7.58
C PHE A 214 -23.59 -9.81 8.70
N SER A 215 -23.22 -10.07 9.95
CA SER A 215 -23.91 -9.52 11.13
C SER A 215 -23.79 -8.00 11.18
N SER A 216 -22.59 -7.48 10.91
CA SER A 216 -22.31 -6.04 10.82
C SER A 216 -23.11 -5.36 9.71
N ILE A 217 -23.13 -5.95 8.51
CA ILE A 217 -23.90 -5.47 7.35
C ILE A 217 -25.39 -5.38 7.70
N ARG A 218 -25.98 -6.46 8.25
CA ARG A 218 -27.40 -6.50 8.64
C ARG A 218 -27.74 -5.48 9.71
N SER A 219 -26.90 -5.36 10.74
CA SER A 219 -27.10 -4.43 11.86
C SER A 219 -27.02 -2.96 11.42
N PHE A 220 -26.08 -2.64 10.51
CA PHE A 220 -25.85 -1.28 10.04
C PHE A 220 -26.93 -0.82 9.04
N ILE A 221 -27.27 -1.67 8.06
CA ILE A 221 -28.18 -1.29 6.97
C ILE A 221 -29.65 -1.41 7.39
N LYS A 222 -30.01 -2.45 8.15
CA LYS A 222 -31.38 -2.75 8.56
C LYS A 222 -32.32 -2.83 7.35
N ASP A 223 -33.26 -1.89 7.24
CA ASP A 223 -34.27 -1.84 6.17
C ASP A 223 -33.92 -0.86 5.04
N GLN A 224 -32.75 -0.20 5.12
CA GLN A 224 -32.36 0.82 4.15
C GLN A 224 -31.80 0.21 2.86
N ILE A 225 -31.83 1.01 1.80
CA ILE A 225 -31.26 0.63 0.50
C ILE A 225 -29.76 0.92 0.51
N VAL A 226 -28.96 -0.07 0.11
CA VAL A 226 -27.52 0.04 -0.03
C VAL A 226 -27.14 0.10 -1.51
N PHE A 227 -26.33 1.10 -1.85
CA PHE A 227 -25.74 1.26 -3.16
C PHE A 227 -24.28 0.83 -3.13
N ILE A 228 -23.86 0.06 -4.12
CA ILE A 228 -22.45 -0.24 -4.36
C ILE A 228 -22.07 0.18 -5.76
N LEU A 229 -21.02 1.00 -5.85
CA LEU A 229 -20.40 1.41 -7.11
C LEU A 229 -19.37 0.35 -7.51
N CYS A 230 -19.70 -0.48 -8.49
CA CYS A 230 -18.88 -1.61 -8.90
C CYS A 230 -18.10 -1.29 -10.18
N SER A 231 -16.77 -1.22 -10.05
CA SER A 231 -15.85 -0.95 -11.17
C SER A 231 -15.43 -2.22 -11.93
N GLY A 232 -15.80 -3.41 -11.43
CA GLY A 232 -15.30 -4.68 -11.94
C GLY A 232 -13.97 -5.14 -11.33
N GLY A 233 -13.39 -4.33 -10.43
CA GLY A 233 -12.28 -4.76 -9.60
C GLY A 233 -12.67 -5.86 -8.62
N VAL A 234 -11.69 -6.67 -8.21
CA VAL A 234 -11.87 -7.78 -7.24
C VAL A 234 -12.60 -7.30 -5.99
N ASP A 235 -12.17 -6.19 -5.39
CA ASP A 235 -12.68 -5.72 -4.10
C ASP A 235 -14.14 -5.30 -4.20
N SER A 236 -14.49 -4.53 -5.24
CA SER A 236 -15.87 -4.11 -5.47
C SER A 236 -16.80 -5.28 -5.82
N SER A 237 -16.27 -6.32 -6.48
CA SER A 237 -17.04 -7.50 -6.86
C SER A 237 -17.30 -8.40 -5.65
N VAL A 238 -16.29 -8.61 -4.81
CA VAL A 238 -16.43 -9.38 -3.55
C VAL A 238 -17.34 -8.64 -2.58
N CYS A 239 -17.21 -7.32 -2.46
CA CYS A 239 -18.09 -6.50 -1.64
C CYS A 239 -19.55 -6.60 -2.12
N ALA A 240 -19.80 -6.55 -3.44
CA ALA A 240 -21.14 -6.74 -3.99
C ALA A 240 -21.70 -8.15 -3.64
N ALA A 241 -20.89 -9.19 -3.83
CA ALA A 241 -21.29 -10.56 -3.50
C ALA A 241 -21.59 -10.75 -2.00
N LEU A 242 -20.81 -10.12 -1.12
CA LEU A 242 -21.07 -10.13 0.32
C LEU A 242 -22.40 -9.46 0.68
N LEU A 243 -22.66 -8.27 0.14
CA LEU A 243 -23.91 -7.53 0.40
C LEU A 243 -25.13 -8.31 -0.08
N THR A 244 -25.07 -8.87 -1.28
CA THR A 244 -26.16 -9.66 -1.86
C THR A 244 -26.40 -10.97 -1.12
N ARG A 245 -25.37 -11.54 -0.48
CA ARG A 245 -25.54 -12.72 0.39
C ARG A 245 -26.10 -12.34 1.76
N ALA A 246 -25.72 -11.17 2.27
CA ALA A 246 -26.11 -10.70 3.61
C ALA A 246 -27.55 -10.18 3.66
N LEU A 247 -28.01 -9.54 2.58
CA LEU A 247 -29.26 -8.76 2.52
C LEU A 247 -30.21 -9.28 1.42
N PRO A 248 -31.51 -8.98 1.51
CA PRO A 248 -32.45 -9.18 0.40
C PRO A 248 -32.00 -8.47 -0.88
N SER A 249 -32.22 -9.11 -2.03
CA SER A 249 -31.80 -8.59 -3.34
C SER A 249 -32.41 -7.22 -3.68
N GLU A 250 -33.57 -6.89 -3.15
CA GLU A 250 -34.25 -5.61 -3.38
C GLU A 250 -33.53 -4.42 -2.74
N GLN A 251 -32.86 -4.66 -1.60
CA GLN A 251 -32.11 -3.64 -0.85
C GLN A 251 -30.76 -3.31 -1.49
N VAL A 252 -30.19 -4.24 -2.27
CA VAL A 252 -28.86 -4.07 -2.85
C VAL A 252 -28.97 -3.51 -4.27
N LYS A 253 -28.48 -2.29 -4.48
CA LYS A 253 -28.40 -1.64 -5.80
C LYS A 253 -26.96 -1.60 -6.27
N ILE A 254 -26.62 -2.50 -7.20
CA ILE A 254 -25.31 -2.50 -7.85
C ILE A 254 -25.37 -1.48 -8.99
N VAL A 255 -24.43 -0.54 -9.02
CA VAL A 255 -24.28 0.45 -10.09
C VAL A 255 -22.91 0.27 -10.71
N SER A 256 -22.86 0.03 -12.02
CA SER A 256 -21.62 -0.11 -12.77
C SER A 256 -21.59 0.94 -13.87
N ILE A 257 -20.57 1.81 -13.83
CA ILE A 257 -20.42 2.93 -14.77
C ILE A 257 -19.29 2.58 -15.72
N ASP A 258 -19.61 2.47 -17.00
CA ASP A 258 -18.63 2.37 -18.06
C ASP A 258 -18.15 3.78 -18.44
N ASN A 259 -16.88 4.06 -18.16
CA ASN A 259 -16.27 5.34 -18.49
C ASN A 259 -15.69 5.39 -19.92
N GLY A 260 -15.80 4.30 -20.69
CA GLY A 260 -15.25 4.19 -22.04
C GLY A 260 -13.75 3.86 -22.12
N PHE A 261 -13.08 3.71 -20.96
CA PHE A 261 -11.64 3.43 -20.87
C PHE A 261 -11.34 2.09 -20.16
N LEU A 262 -12.30 1.16 -20.20
CA LEU A 262 -12.13 -0.23 -19.72
C LEU A 262 -11.36 -1.08 -20.74
N ARG A 263 -10.95 -2.29 -20.35
CA ARG A 263 -10.38 -3.27 -21.30
C ARG A 263 -11.45 -3.79 -22.25
N HIS A 264 -11.01 -4.34 -23.38
CA HIS A 264 -11.89 -4.96 -24.36
C HIS A 264 -12.84 -5.97 -23.69
N ASN A 265 -14.16 -5.81 -23.92
CA ASN A 265 -15.27 -6.59 -23.35
C ASN A 265 -15.39 -6.62 -21.81
N GLU A 266 -14.59 -5.85 -21.07
CA GLU A 266 -14.57 -5.92 -19.61
C GLU A 266 -15.91 -5.49 -18.98
N GLY A 267 -16.52 -4.40 -19.46
CA GLY A 267 -17.81 -3.93 -18.95
C GLY A 267 -18.92 -4.98 -19.11
N VAL A 268 -18.91 -5.74 -20.22
CA VAL A 268 -19.87 -6.81 -20.49
C VAL A 268 -19.65 -8.00 -19.56
N GLU A 269 -18.41 -8.45 -19.40
CA GLU A 269 -18.07 -9.58 -18.53
C GLU A 269 -18.39 -9.30 -17.06
N VAL A 270 -18.06 -8.08 -16.60
CA VAL A 270 -18.36 -7.62 -15.23
C VAL A 270 -19.87 -7.60 -15.00
N ARG A 271 -20.63 -7.04 -15.94
CA ARG A 271 -22.09 -7.04 -15.87
C ARG A 271 -22.65 -8.46 -15.84
N GLN A 272 -22.19 -9.37 -16.69
CA GLN A 272 -22.64 -10.76 -16.72
C GLN A 272 -22.36 -11.48 -15.40
N THR A 273 -21.17 -11.29 -14.83
CA THR A 273 -20.77 -11.89 -13.56
C THR A 273 -21.64 -11.36 -12.42
N LEU A 274 -21.79 -10.04 -12.31
CA LEU A 274 -22.55 -9.42 -11.22
C LEU A 274 -24.05 -9.67 -11.31
N SER A 275 -24.59 -9.83 -12.52
CA SER A 275 -26.01 -10.14 -12.75
C SER A 275 -26.43 -11.51 -12.21
N GLN A 276 -25.48 -12.40 -11.92
CA GLN A 276 -25.76 -13.67 -11.25
C GLN A 276 -26.15 -13.49 -9.78
N PHE A 277 -25.75 -12.36 -9.17
CA PHE A 277 -25.99 -12.08 -7.76
C PHE A 277 -27.20 -11.16 -7.58
N ALA A 278 -27.23 -10.02 -8.28
CA ALA A 278 -28.32 -9.05 -8.16
C ALA A 278 -28.51 -8.26 -9.46
N ALA A 279 -29.60 -7.50 -9.53
CA ALA A 279 -29.84 -6.58 -10.64
C ALA A 279 -28.73 -5.51 -10.70
N VAL A 280 -28.09 -5.39 -11.86
CA VAL A 280 -27.00 -4.43 -12.10
C VAL A 280 -27.53 -3.26 -12.93
N ASN A 281 -27.43 -2.05 -12.37
CA ASN A 281 -27.67 -0.80 -13.09
C ASN A 281 -26.40 -0.44 -13.85
N TYR A 282 -26.33 -0.86 -15.12
CA TYR A 282 -25.20 -0.57 -15.98
C TYR A 282 -25.44 0.75 -16.73
N ILE A 283 -24.50 1.68 -16.61
CA ILE A 283 -24.55 3.02 -17.21
C ILE A 283 -23.40 3.11 -18.21
N ASP A 284 -23.73 3.13 -19.50
CA ASP A 284 -22.76 3.47 -20.55
C ASP A 284 -22.61 5.00 -20.61
N ALA A 285 -21.48 5.50 -20.13
CA ALA A 285 -21.15 6.91 -20.11
C ALA A 285 -19.92 7.24 -20.95
N GLY A 286 -19.44 6.33 -21.82
CA GLY A 286 -18.16 6.49 -22.53
C GLY A 286 -18.05 7.81 -23.31
N GLN A 287 -19.07 8.16 -24.07
CA GLN A 287 -19.11 9.44 -24.81
C GLN A 287 -19.11 10.65 -23.88
N ARG A 288 -19.80 10.56 -22.75
CA ARG A 288 -19.88 11.63 -21.76
C ARG A 288 -18.53 11.87 -21.10
N PHE A 289 -17.82 10.80 -20.73
CA PHE A 289 -16.46 10.92 -20.20
C PHE A 289 -15.51 11.52 -21.24
N ALA A 290 -15.59 11.07 -22.50
CA ALA A 290 -14.74 11.60 -23.58
C ALA A 290 -14.90 13.11 -23.78
N GLN A 291 -16.10 13.65 -23.63
CA GLN A 291 -16.41 15.08 -23.81
C GLN A 291 -16.35 15.90 -22.51
N ALA A 292 -16.05 15.26 -21.38
CA ALA A 292 -16.13 15.92 -20.09
C ALA A 292 -15.00 16.92 -19.86
N LYS A 293 -15.31 17.96 -19.09
CA LYS A 293 -14.39 19.01 -18.64
C LYS A 293 -14.52 19.22 -17.14
N THR A 294 -13.46 19.74 -16.52
CA THR A 294 -13.48 20.20 -15.13
C THR A 294 -12.72 21.50 -14.95
N PHE A 295 -12.70 22.03 -13.73
CA PHE A 295 -11.94 23.22 -13.36
C PHE A 295 -10.72 22.83 -12.53
N VAL A 296 -9.53 23.26 -12.93
CA VAL A 296 -8.26 23.05 -12.20
C VAL A 296 -7.74 24.38 -11.66
N ARG A 297 -6.87 24.34 -10.64
CA ARG A 297 -6.19 25.56 -10.18
C ARG A 297 -5.21 26.00 -11.25
N ALA A 298 -5.27 27.26 -11.65
CA ALA A 298 -4.30 27.83 -12.58
C ALA A 298 -2.88 27.65 -12.02
N LYS A 299 -1.97 27.05 -12.78
CA LYS A 299 -0.55 27.00 -12.42
C LYS A 299 -0.04 28.45 -12.49
N THR A 300 0.46 29.00 -11.38
CA THR A 300 1.10 30.32 -11.37
C THR A 300 2.40 30.22 -12.18
N THR A 301 2.33 30.39 -13.49
CA THR A 301 3.51 30.50 -14.33
C THR A 301 4.13 31.87 -14.12
N SER A 302 5.28 31.88 -13.46
CA SER A 302 6.19 33.03 -13.43
C SER A 302 6.77 33.27 -14.83
N SER A 303 6.01 33.95 -15.70
CA SER A 303 6.56 34.76 -16.79
C SER A 303 5.45 35.45 -17.60
N THR A 304 5.70 36.72 -17.88
CA THR A 304 4.99 37.66 -18.78
C THR A 304 3.72 38.33 -18.24
N ASN A 305 3.96 39.51 -17.66
CA ASN A 305 3.02 40.62 -17.61
C ASN A 305 2.59 40.97 -19.04
N GLU A 306 1.37 40.62 -19.45
CA GLU A 306 0.56 41.34 -20.46
C GLU A 306 -0.71 40.53 -20.79
N SER A 307 -1.67 40.44 -19.87
CA SER A 307 -3.07 40.07 -20.22
C SER A 307 -4.08 40.21 -19.06
N THR A 308 -3.76 40.96 -18.00
CA THR A 308 -4.67 41.15 -16.85
C THR A 308 -5.86 42.07 -17.11
N ALA A 309 -6.01 42.64 -18.31
CA ALA A 309 -7.11 43.57 -18.61
C ALA A 309 -8.40 42.92 -19.16
N ASN A 310 -8.36 41.69 -19.69
CA ASN A 310 -9.50 41.12 -20.43
C ASN A 310 -10.25 39.96 -19.75
N ILE A 311 -9.79 39.47 -18.59
CA ILE A 311 -10.39 38.29 -17.93
C ILE A 311 -11.43 38.68 -16.86
N SER A 312 -11.44 39.93 -16.40
CA SER A 312 -12.37 40.42 -15.35
C SER A 312 -13.85 40.51 -15.76
N ARG A 313 -14.26 40.13 -16.98
CA ARG A 313 -15.64 40.29 -17.48
C ARG A 313 -16.46 39.01 -17.61
N ARG A 314 -15.93 37.81 -17.26
CA ARG A 314 -16.66 36.54 -17.43
C ARG A 314 -17.16 35.86 -16.15
N THR A 315 -17.02 36.48 -14.98
CA THR A 315 -17.41 35.90 -13.67
C THR A 315 -18.87 36.17 -13.26
N SER A 316 -19.72 36.76 -14.10
CA SER A 316 -21.07 37.20 -13.70
C SER A 316 -22.22 36.23 -14.01
N SER A 317 -21.97 34.93 -14.25
CA SER A 317 -23.06 33.98 -14.57
C SER A 317 -22.94 32.57 -13.98
N ILE A 318 -22.21 32.39 -12.88
CA ILE A 318 -22.17 31.10 -12.17
C ILE A 318 -23.12 31.18 -10.97
N SER A 319 -24.11 30.28 -10.94
CA SER A 319 -25.10 30.15 -9.87
C SER A 319 -24.45 30.06 -8.49
N SER A 320 -24.96 30.85 -7.56
CA SER A 320 -24.45 31.12 -6.21
C SER A 320 -24.40 29.93 -5.22
N ASN A 321 -24.57 28.68 -5.66
CA ASN A 321 -24.63 27.51 -4.77
C ASN A 321 -23.35 26.65 -4.73
N PHE A 322 -22.31 26.99 -5.50
CA PHE A 322 -21.05 26.21 -5.53
C PHE A 322 -19.83 26.89 -4.87
N LEU A 323 -19.99 28.14 -4.41
CA LEU A 323 -18.87 29.02 -4.03
C LEU A 323 -18.57 29.10 -2.52
N SER A 324 -19.29 28.39 -1.65
CA SER A 324 -19.12 28.56 -0.19
C SER A 324 -18.01 27.69 0.45
N LEU A 325 -17.15 27.04 -0.33
CA LEU A 325 -16.17 26.07 0.17
C LEU A 325 -14.70 26.32 -0.27
N TYR A 326 -14.43 27.41 -0.98
CA TYR A 326 -13.07 27.79 -1.37
C TYR A 326 -12.83 29.27 -1.08
N ASP A 327 -11.64 29.58 -0.54
CA ASP A 327 -11.15 30.95 -0.39
C ASP A 327 -11.30 31.73 -1.70
N ALA A 328 -11.77 32.98 -1.60
CA ALA A 328 -12.23 33.82 -2.71
C ALA A 328 -11.13 34.25 -3.72
N ASP A 329 -9.89 33.76 -3.59
CA ASP A 329 -8.71 34.20 -4.36
C ASP A 329 -8.08 33.10 -5.23
N ILE A 330 -8.77 31.99 -5.51
CA ILE A 330 -8.23 30.91 -6.36
C ILE A 330 -8.71 31.08 -7.80
N LEU A 331 -7.79 31.43 -8.71
CA LEU A 331 -8.04 31.39 -10.15
C LEU A 331 -8.21 29.93 -10.60
N LEU A 332 -9.43 29.60 -11.04
CA LEU A 332 -9.76 28.31 -11.63
C LEU A 332 -9.78 28.42 -13.15
N GLU A 333 -9.12 27.49 -13.82
CA GLU A 333 -9.08 27.36 -15.28
C GLU A 333 -9.89 26.14 -15.71
N GLU A 334 -10.70 26.27 -16.77
CA GLU A 334 -11.43 25.14 -17.35
C GLU A 334 -10.47 24.28 -18.18
N THR A 335 -10.48 22.96 -17.95
CA THR A 335 -9.66 22.01 -18.71
C THR A 335 -10.17 21.83 -20.14
N LEU A 336 -9.31 21.30 -21.00
CA LEU A 336 -9.75 20.73 -22.28
C LEU A 336 -10.68 19.53 -22.03
N PRO A 337 -11.50 19.13 -23.02
CA PRO A 337 -12.25 17.89 -22.92
C PRO A 337 -11.31 16.68 -22.85
N LEU A 338 -11.74 15.61 -22.19
CA LEU A 338 -10.87 14.46 -21.89
C LEU A 338 -10.20 13.81 -23.12
N ASN A 339 -10.89 13.82 -24.26
CA ASN A 339 -10.38 13.31 -25.54
C ASN A 339 -9.28 14.18 -26.17
N GLU A 340 -9.12 15.42 -25.72
CA GLU A 340 -8.11 16.39 -26.18
C GLU A 340 -7.06 16.69 -25.09
N GLU A 341 -7.35 16.39 -23.83
CA GLU A 341 -6.44 16.67 -22.71
C GLU A 341 -5.17 15.79 -22.76
N THR A 342 -4.02 16.39 -22.48
CA THR A 342 -2.72 15.72 -22.47
C THR A 342 -2.17 15.53 -21.06
N ASP A 343 -2.48 16.44 -20.12
CA ASP A 343 -1.98 16.38 -18.75
C ASP A 343 -2.66 15.22 -17.98
N PRO A 344 -1.89 14.21 -17.51
CA PRO A 344 -2.46 13.05 -16.82
C PRO A 344 -3.17 13.40 -15.51
N GLU A 345 -2.77 14.47 -14.81
CA GLU A 345 -3.44 14.91 -13.58
C GLU A 345 -4.78 15.57 -13.90
N HIS A 346 -4.86 16.34 -14.98
CA HIS A 346 -6.13 16.88 -15.48
C HIS A 346 -7.07 15.73 -15.87
N LYS A 347 -6.57 14.73 -16.63
CA LYS A 347 -7.36 13.53 -16.98
C LYS A 347 -7.92 12.83 -15.75
N ARG A 348 -7.10 12.61 -14.71
CA ARG A 348 -7.55 12.00 -13.44
C ARG A 348 -8.68 12.79 -12.80
N LYS A 349 -8.54 14.13 -12.77
CA LYS A 349 -9.55 15.01 -12.18
C LYS A 349 -10.85 15.03 -12.98
N ILE A 350 -10.77 15.16 -14.31
CA ILE A 350 -11.93 15.13 -15.21
C ILE A 350 -12.72 13.84 -15.01
N ILE A 351 -12.04 12.68 -15.00
CA ILE A 351 -12.68 11.38 -14.81
C ILE A 351 -13.32 11.29 -13.42
N GLY A 352 -12.61 11.69 -12.36
CA GLY A 352 -13.14 11.67 -10.99
C GLY A 352 -14.40 12.53 -10.82
N ASP A 353 -14.37 13.77 -11.31
CA ASP A 353 -15.49 14.71 -11.19
C ASP A 353 -16.68 14.26 -12.04
N THR A 354 -16.42 13.74 -13.25
CA THR A 354 -17.48 13.23 -14.13
C THR A 354 -18.14 12.00 -13.56
N PHE A 355 -17.37 11.11 -12.95
CA PHE A 355 -17.90 9.93 -12.27
C PHE A 355 -18.88 10.32 -11.16
N VAL A 356 -18.54 11.30 -10.32
CA VAL A 356 -19.44 11.80 -9.28
C VAL A 356 -20.71 12.43 -9.87
N LYS A 357 -20.60 13.20 -10.96
CA LYS A 357 -21.77 13.77 -11.67
C LYS A 357 -22.71 12.69 -12.22
N VAL A 358 -22.16 11.63 -12.82
CA VAL A 358 -22.95 10.50 -13.34
C VAL A 358 -23.69 9.78 -12.20
N VAL A 359 -23.02 9.55 -11.07
CA VAL A 359 -23.66 8.95 -9.89
C VAL A 359 -24.79 9.84 -9.36
N GLN A 360 -24.56 11.16 -9.27
CA GLN A 360 -25.55 12.14 -8.82
C GLN A 360 -26.81 12.16 -9.67
N GLU A 361 -26.64 12.11 -10.99
CA GLU A 361 -27.78 12.07 -11.92
C GLU A 361 -28.52 10.75 -11.83
N PHE A 362 -27.79 9.63 -11.77
CA PHE A 362 -28.42 8.32 -11.60
C PHE A 362 -29.26 8.24 -10.32
N LEU A 363 -28.78 8.77 -9.20
CA LEU A 363 -29.57 8.82 -7.96
C LEU A 363 -30.83 9.67 -8.14
N ARG A 364 -30.71 10.85 -8.75
CA ARG A 364 -31.82 11.76 -9.01
C ARG A 364 -32.90 11.13 -9.90
N ASP A 365 -32.48 10.46 -10.97
CA ASP A 365 -33.37 9.80 -11.93
C ASP A 365 -34.16 8.64 -11.29
N ASN A 366 -33.61 8.04 -10.24
CA ASN A 366 -34.24 6.97 -9.47
C ASN A 366 -34.94 7.46 -8.19
N ASN A 367 -35.14 8.79 -8.03
CA ASN A 367 -35.76 9.42 -6.87
C ASN A 367 -35.06 9.13 -5.53
N PHE A 368 -33.72 8.98 -5.56
CA PHE A 368 -32.90 8.86 -4.37
C PHE A 368 -32.08 10.13 -4.15
N THR A 369 -31.86 10.49 -2.90
CA THR A 369 -30.81 11.43 -2.52
C THR A 369 -29.68 10.71 -1.80
N PHE A 370 -28.51 11.35 -1.70
CA PHE A 370 -27.42 10.83 -0.87
C PHE A 370 -27.79 10.68 0.61
N GLU A 371 -28.83 11.37 1.07
CA GLU A 371 -29.30 11.32 2.45
C GLU A 371 -30.13 10.05 2.71
N ASP A 372 -30.77 9.50 1.68
CA ASP A 372 -31.67 8.35 1.78
C ASP A 372 -30.93 7.00 1.62
N ILE A 373 -29.70 7.01 1.12
CA ILE A 373 -28.96 5.80 0.76
C ILE A 373 -27.79 5.51 1.72
N ILE A 374 -27.41 4.23 1.80
CA ILE A 374 -26.13 3.80 2.36
C ILE A 374 -25.19 3.48 1.20
N LEU A 375 -23.97 4.02 1.23
CA LEU A 375 -22.94 3.70 0.23
C LEU A 375 -22.03 2.60 0.77
N ALA A 376 -21.91 1.50 0.03
CA ALA A 376 -20.94 0.46 0.32
C ALA A 376 -19.66 0.65 -0.51
N GLN A 377 -18.52 0.43 0.14
CA GLN A 377 -17.21 0.48 -0.50
C GLN A 377 -16.39 -0.78 -0.21
N GLY A 378 -15.63 -1.23 -1.21
CA GLY A 378 -14.66 -2.32 -1.08
C GLY A 378 -13.31 -1.88 -0.53
N THR A 379 -13.27 -0.90 0.39
CA THR A 379 -12.02 -0.44 1.03
C THR A 379 -11.40 -1.57 1.83
N LEU A 380 -10.10 -1.80 1.66
CA LEU A 380 -9.38 -2.88 2.34
C LEU A 380 -8.63 -2.40 3.58
N ARG A 381 -8.22 -3.33 4.43
CA ARG A 381 -7.39 -3.05 5.63
C ARG A 381 -6.09 -2.30 5.31
N PRO A 382 -5.31 -2.66 4.27
CA PRO A 382 -4.09 -1.92 3.95
C PRO A 382 -4.33 -0.45 3.62
N ASP A 383 -5.46 -0.12 2.97
CA ASP A 383 -5.82 1.26 2.63
C ASP A 383 -6.09 2.10 3.88
N LEU A 384 -6.72 1.49 4.90
CA LEU A 384 -6.97 2.15 6.19
C LEU A 384 -5.70 2.31 7.01
N ILE A 385 -4.84 1.29 7.03
CA ILE A 385 -3.54 1.38 7.72
C ILE A 385 -2.70 2.49 7.08
N GLU A 386 -2.62 2.57 5.75
CA GLU A 386 -1.89 3.66 5.07
C GLU A 386 -2.48 5.03 5.42
N SER A 387 -3.80 5.16 5.40
CA SER A 387 -4.48 6.40 5.79
C SER A 387 -4.19 6.79 7.25
N ALA A 388 -4.17 5.83 8.18
CA ALA A 388 -3.89 6.04 9.59
C ALA A 388 -2.39 6.32 9.84
N SER A 389 -1.48 5.63 9.16
CA SER A 389 -0.04 5.87 9.19
C SER A 389 0.28 7.26 8.65
N HIS A 390 -0.38 7.75 7.60
CA HIS A 390 -0.20 9.14 7.15
C HIS A 390 -0.65 10.17 8.18
N LEU A 391 -1.71 9.89 8.95
CA LEU A 391 -2.18 10.76 10.04
C LEU A 391 -1.25 10.72 11.27
N ALA A 392 -0.70 9.55 11.58
CA ALA A 392 0.25 9.36 12.68
C ALA A 392 1.68 9.81 12.34
N CYS A 393 2.07 9.74 11.06
CA CYS A 393 3.36 10.16 10.52
C CYS A 393 3.30 11.57 9.92
N GLN A 394 2.83 12.55 10.70
CA GLN A 394 3.18 13.96 10.48
C GLN A 394 4.70 14.25 10.70
N SER A 395 5.50 13.21 10.87
CA SER A 395 6.97 13.19 10.84
C SER A 395 7.51 12.83 9.44
N GLY A 396 7.22 13.66 8.44
CA GLY A 396 8.14 14.03 7.35
C GLY A 396 8.77 12.99 6.40
N TYR A 397 8.45 11.70 6.42
CA TYR A 397 9.19 10.68 5.62
C TYR A 397 8.39 9.90 4.57
N ALA A 398 7.11 10.20 4.34
CA ALA A 398 6.35 9.54 3.28
C ALA A 398 5.47 10.54 2.50
N ASP A 399 5.93 10.93 1.31
CA ASP A 399 5.13 11.68 0.35
C ASP A 399 3.91 10.85 -0.09
N ALA A 400 2.73 11.48 -0.03
CA ALA A 400 1.47 10.86 -0.43
C ALA A 400 1.40 10.74 -1.96
N ILE A 401 1.90 9.63 -2.51
CA ILE A 401 2.02 9.42 -3.96
C ILE A 401 0.70 8.95 -4.62
N LYS A 402 -0.40 8.72 -3.87
CA LYS A 402 -1.68 8.31 -4.48
C LYS A 402 -2.89 8.93 -3.77
N THR A 403 -3.67 9.73 -4.49
CA THR A 403 -5.06 10.02 -4.12
C THR A 403 -5.88 8.73 -4.27
N HIS A 404 -6.35 8.17 -3.15
CA HIS A 404 -7.18 6.97 -3.18
C HIS A 404 -8.48 7.26 -3.95
N HIS A 405 -8.75 6.49 -5.01
CA HIS A 405 -10.00 6.63 -5.79
C HIS A 405 -11.27 6.39 -4.96
N ASN A 406 -11.14 5.78 -3.77
CA ASN A 406 -12.25 5.54 -2.85
C ASN A 406 -12.57 6.74 -1.92
N ASP A 407 -11.71 7.75 -1.85
CA ASP A 407 -11.86 8.88 -0.91
C ASP A 407 -12.18 10.20 -1.64
N SER A 408 -13.35 10.26 -2.27
CA SER A 408 -13.86 11.48 -2.89
C SER A 408 -14.47 12.44 -1.85
N PRO A 409 -14.57 13.75 -2.13
CA PRO A 409 -15.23 14.71 -1.23
C PRO A 409 -16.64 14.27 -0.82
N MET A 410 -17.38 13.67 -1.74
CA MET A 410 -18.70 13.08 -1.52
C MET A 410 -18.66 11.93 -0.50
N VAL A 411 -17.72 11.00 -0.65
CA VAL A 411 -17.56 9.87 0.28
C VAL A 411 -17.20 10.38 1.68
N ARG A 412 -16.35 11.40 1.78
CA ARG A 412 -15.99 12.01 3.07
C ARG A 412 -17.20 12.60 3.78
N GLU A 413 -18.11 13.25 3.05
CA GLU A 413 -19.33 13.81 3.62
C GLU A 413 -20.29 12.70 4.10
N LEU A 414 -20.48 11.65 3.30
CA LEU A 414 -21.27 10.49 3.69
C LEU A 414 -20.66 9.75 4.90
N ARG A 415 -19.33 9.65 4.95
CA ARG A 415 -18.60 9.03 6.07
C ARG A 415 -18.80 9.83 7.35
N LYS A 416 -18.76 11.17 7.29
CA LYS A 416 -19.08 12.05 8.44
C LYS A 416 -20.51 11.87 8.95
N ARG A 417 -21.45 11.56 8.07
CA ARG A 417 -22.86 11.30 8.39
C ARG A 417 -23.13 9.83 8.79
N ASN A 418 -22.10 8.99 8.88
CA ASN A 418 -22.20 7.56 9.17
C ASN A 418 -23.10 6.79 8.18
N ARG A 419 -22.99 7.13 6.88
CA ARG A 419 -23.76 6.52 5.77
C ARG A 419 -22.90 5.66 4.83
N VAL A 420 -21.66 5.37 5.23
CA VAL A 420 -20.72 4.55 4.47
C VAL A 420 -20.48 3.25 5.23
N ILE A 421 -20.61 2.12 4.53
CA ILE A 421 -20.23 0.81 5.05
C ILE A 421 -19.04 0.25 4.26
N GLU A 422 -18.04 -0.26 4.96
CA GLU A 422 -16.82 -0.82 4.39
C GLU A 422 -16.66 -2.27 4.88
N PRO A 423 -17.39 -3.25 4.30
CA PRO A 423 -17.40 -4.63 4.82
C PRO A 423 -16.04 -5.33 4.73
N LEU A 424 -15.18 -4.89 3.82
CA LEU A 424 -13.86 -5.48 3.57
C LEU A 424 -12.74 -4.84 4.39
N LYS A 425 -13.06 -3.87 5.27
CA LYS A 425 -12.07 -3.07 6.02
C LYS A 425 -11.14 -3.89 6.91
N ASP A 426 -11.57 -5.08 7.32
CA ASP A 426 -10.82 -5.96 8.22
C ASP A 426 -10.13 -7.11 7.49
N PHE A 427 -10.17 -7.13 6.15
CA PHE A 427 -9.62 -8.18 5.31
C PHE A 427 -8.43 -7.72 4.47
N HIS A 428 -7.46 -8.61 4.30
CA HIS A 428 -6.33 -8.48 3.38
C HIS A 428 -6.70 -8.94 1.97
N LYS A 429 -5.87 -8.57 0.98
CA LYS A 429 -6.19 -8.79 -0.44
C LYS A 429 -6.33 -10.27 -0.82
N ASP A 430 -5.49 -11.12 -0.26
CA ASP A 430 -5.54 -12.58 -0.41
C ASP A 430 -6.77 -13.20 0.25
N GLU A 431 -7.12 -12.73 1.45
CA GLU A 431 -8.35 -13.13 2.15
C GLU A 431 -9.60 -12.76 1.34
N VAL A 432 -9.63 -11.55 0.76
CA VAL A 432 -10.72 -11.10 -0.13
C VAL A 432 -10.85 -12.00 -1.35
N ARG A 433 -9.74 -12.47 -1.92
CA ARG A 433 -9.78 -13.45 -3.02
C ARG A 433 -10.40 -14.77 -2.59
N GLN A 434 -10.00 -15.30 -1.43
CA GLN A 434 -10.57 -16.54 -0.89
C GLN A 434 -12.07 -16.41 -0.60
N ILE A 435 -12.50 -15.27 -0.03
CA ILE A 435 -13.91 -14.95 0.18
C ILE A 435 -14.65 -14.95 -1.15
N GLY A 436 -14.09 -14.29 -2.16
CA GLY A 436 -14.69 -14.23 -3.49
C GLY A 436 -14.94 -15.61 -4.10
N LEU A 437 -13.96 -16.50 -4.02
CA LEU A 437 -14.12 -17.90 -4.47
C LEU A 437 -15.21 -18.63 -3.67
N THR A 438 -15.24 -18.44 -2.36
CA THR A 438 -16.24 -19.06 -1.46
C THR A 438 -17.66 -18.56 -1.74
N LEU A 439 -17.80 -17.30 -2.16
CA LEU A 439 -19.07 -16.70 -2.54
C LEU A 439 -19.54 -17.11 -3.94
N GLY A 440 -18.70 -17.76 -4.73
CA GLY A 440 -19.01 -18.26 -6.08
C GLY A 440 -18.58 -17.33 -7.22
N LEU A 441 -17.70 -16.37 -6.98
CA LEU A 441 -17.13 -15.56 -8.07
C LEU A 441 -16.14 -16.40 -8.91
N HIS A 442 -16.15 -16.18 -10.22
CA HIS A 442 -15.29 -16.91 -11.15
C HIS A 442 -13.79 -16.64 -10.88
N HIS A 443 -12.96 -17.67 -11.01
CA HIS A 443 -11.52 -17.59 -10.78
C HIS A 443 -10.85 -16.45 -11.57
N ASP A 444 -11.25 -16.28 -12.83
CA ASP A 444 -10.71 -15.23 -13.71
C ASP A 444 -11.04 -13.82 -13.25
N VAL A 445 -12.11 -13.61 -12.48
CA VAL A 445 -12.43 -12.29 -11.92
C VAL A 445 -11.56 -12.02 -10.68
N ILE A 446 -11.34 -13.05 -9.86
CA ILE A 446 -10.61 -12.96 -8.58
C ILE A 446 -9.10 -12.76 -8.75
N TYR A 447 -8.50 -13.42 -9.74
CA TYR A 447 -7.05 -13.35 -10.00
C TYR A 447 -6.67 -12.34 -11.09
N ARG A 448 -7.61 -11.47 -11.49
CA ARG A 448 -7.30 -10.34 -12.39
C ARG A 448 -6.25 -9.42 -11.78
N HIS A 449 -5.39 -8.92 -12.64
CA HIS A 449 -4.48 -7.83 -12.28
C HIS A 449 -5.27 -6.56 -11.96
N PRO A 450 -4.81 -5.75 -10.97
CA PRO A 450 -5.40 -4.46 -10.67
C PRO A 450 -5.46 -3.56 -11.91
N PHE A 451 -6.58 -2.87 -12.06
CA PHE A 451 -6.80 -1.92 -13.14
C PHE A 451 -7.14 -0.55 -12.52
N PRO A 452 -6.49 0.54 -12.94
CA PRO A 452 -6.70 1.86 -12.35
C PRO A 452 -8.10 2.40 -12.66
N GLY A 453 -8.68 3.22 -11.78
CA GLY A 453 -9.99 3.84 -11.99
C GLY A 453 -10.10 4.64 -13.31
N PRO A 454 -9.12 5.50 -13.63
CA PRO A 454 -9.02 6.18 -14.94
C PRO A 454 -8.79 5.25 -16.14
N GLY A 455 -8.56 3.96 -15.89
CA GLY A 455 -8.41 2.94 -16.91
C GLY A 455 -7.33 3.23 -17.94
N LEU A 456 -7.67 3.05 -19.21
CA LEU A 456 -6.80 3.31 -20.35
C LEU A 456 -6.45 4.79 -20.55
N ALA A 457 -7.22 5.73 -19.98
CA ALA A 457 -6.99 7.17 -20.20
C ALA A 457 -5.60 7.64 -19.74
N ILE A 458 -5.05 7.02 -18.69
CA ILE A 458 -3.70 7.29 -18.18
C ILE A 458 -2.63 6.33 -18.73
N ARG A 459 -3.03 5.34 -19.53
CA ARG A 459 -2.12 4.41 -20.23
C ARG A 459 -1.86 4.82 -21.69
N ILE A 460 -2.64 5.77 -22.19
CA ILE A 460 -2.45 6.40 -23.50
C ILE A 460 -1.70 7.70 -23.28
N LEU A 461 -0.47 7.76 -23.80
CA LEU A 461 0.30 8.99 -23.87
C LEU A 461 -0.30 9.86 -24.98
N CYS A 462 -0.92 10.97 -24.60
CA CYS A 462 -1.41 11.97 -25.54
C CYS A 462 -0.40 13.12 -25.60
N ALA A 463 -0.11 13.59 -26.81
CA ALA A 463 0.76 14.73 -27.04
C ALA A 463 0.36 15.38 -28.36
N ASP A 464 0.24 16.71 -28.36
CA ASP A 464 0.04 17.49 -29.59
C ASP A 464 1.37 17.79 -30.29
N GLU A 465 2.44 17.92 -29.50
CA GLU A 465 3.79 18.20 -29.95
C GLU A 465 4.80 17.22 -29.36
N PRO A 466 5.90 16.91 -30.08
CA PRO A 466 6.98 16.09 -29.54
C PRO A 466 7.61 16.75 -28.31
N TYR A 467 7.78 16.00 -27.22
CA TYR A 467 8.41 16.49 -26.01
C TYR A 467 9.93 16.54 -26.17
N MET A 468 10.47 17.73 -26.46
CA MET A 468 11.90 17.98 -26.64
C MET A 468 12.35 19.18 -25.78
N PRO A 469 12.65 18.98 -24.49
CA PRO A 469 13.04 20.08 -23.61
C PRO A 469 14.45 20.60 -23.96
N ASN A 470 14.52 21.66 -24.78
CA ASN A 470 15.68 22.49 -25.11
C ASN A 470 17.00 21.69 -25.32
N GLU A 471 18.16 22.28 -24.96
CA GLU A 471 19.50 21.70 -25.16
C GLU A 471 19.71 20.32 -24.49
N GLN A 472 18.89 19.98 -23.49
CA GLN A 472 19.00 18.72 -22.76
C GLN A 472 18.69 17.51 -23.65
N PHE A 473 17.79 17.62 -24.62
CA PHE A 473 17.47 16.51 -25.52
C PHE A 473 18.67 16.08 -26.37
N SER A 474 19.37 17.06 -26.98
CA SER A 474 20.55 16.80 -27.82
C SER A 474 21.74 16.31 -26.99
N GLN A 475 21.97 16.89 -25.81
CA GLN A 475 23.01 16.46 -24.88
C GLN A 475 22.78 15.02 -24.41
N THR A 476 21.54 14.68 -24.03
CA THR A 476 21.17 13.34 -23.58
C THR A 476 21.31 12.31 -24.69
N SER A 477 20.87 12.63 -25.91
CA SER A 477 21.04 11.77 -27.09
C SER A 477 22.51 11.48 -27.40
N THR A 478 23.37 12.50 -27.27
CA THR A 478 24.83 12.36 -27.48
C THR A 478 25.47 11.51 -26.39
N LEU A 479 25.10 11.75 -25.12
CA LEU A 479 25.58 10.99 -23.98
C LEU A 479 25.21 9.50 -24.11
N LEU A 480 23.96 9.20 -24.45
CA LEU A 480 23.48 7.83 -24.64
C LEU A 480 24.18 7.12 -25.79
N ARG A 481 24.38 7.80 -26.93
CA ARG A 481 25.16 7.25 -28.04
C ARG A 481 26.59 6.92 -27.60
N THR A 482 27.18 7.77 -26.74
CA THR A 482 28.53 7.54 -26.18
C THR A 482 28.55 6.32 -25.26
N ILE A 483 27.53 6.16 -24.40
CA ILE A 483 27.39 4.99 -23.51
C ILE A 483 27.26 3.70 -24.32
N VAL A 484 26.43 3.70 -25.35
CA VAL A 484 26.16 2.52 -26.18
C VAL A 484 27.35 2.13 -27.07
N THR A 485 28.21 3.09 -27.41
CA THR A 485 29.42 2.85 -28.22
C THR A 485 30.71 2.95 -27.40
N TYR A 486 30.61 2.73 -26.09
CA TYR A 486 31.69 3.00 -25.14
C TYR A 486 33.00 2.27 -25.48
N SER A 487 32.97 0.98 -25.83
CA SER A 487 34.16 0.21 -26.25
C SER A 487 34.93 0.91 -27.39
N LYS A 488 34.21 1.26 -28.48
CA LYS A 488 34.75 1.93 -29.68
C LYS A 488 35.24 3.35 -29.37
N MET A 489 34.64 4.01 -28.38
CA MET A 489 34.99 5.37 -27.96
C MET A 489 36.23 5.42 -27.07
N VAL A 490 36.41 4.44 -26.18
CA VAL A 490 37.61 4.29 -25.34
C VAL A 490 38.86 4.15 -26.21
N ASP A 491 38.78 3.35 -27.28
CA ASP A 491 39.89 3.15 -28.21
C ASP A 491 40.25 4.42 -29.00
N LYS A 492 39.31 5.37 -29.14
CA LYS A 492 39.46 6.61 -29.92
C LYS A 492 39.64 7.88 -29.07
N GLN A 493 39.76 7.77 -27.74
CA GLN A 493 39.93 8.89 -26.80
C GLN A 493 38.95 10.07 -27.04
N TYR A 494 37.65 9.77 -27.05
CA TYR A 494 36.62 10.77 -27.34
C TYR A 494 36.44 11.81 -26.21
N ALA A 495 36.06 13.05 -26.57
CA ALA A 495 36.01 14.21 -25.67
C ALA A 495 35.03 14.09 -24.49
N LEU A 496 34.03 13.21 -24.55
CA LEU A 496 33.01 13.01 -23.50
C LEU A 496 33.35 11.89 -22.50
N LEU A 497 34.44 11.14 -22.71
CA LEU A 497 34.90 10.11 -21.79
C LEU A 497 35.14 10.64 -20.36
N PRO A 498 35.77 11.81 -20.14
CA PRO A 498 36.01 12.32 -18.79
C PRO A 498 34.72 12.63 -18.00
N THR A 499 33.62 12.91 -18.71
CA THR A 499 32.30 13.11 -18.09
C THR A 499 31.71 11.78 -17.65
N LEU A 500 31.84 10.74 -18.46
CA LEU A 500 31.41 9.38 -18.10
C LEU A 500 32.26 8.81 -16.96
N ASP A 501 33.56 9.13 -16.93
CA ASP A 501 34.47 8.68 -15.88
C ASP A 501 34.12 9.19 -14.48
N LYS A 502 33.42 10.33 -14.41
CA LYS A 502 32.90 10.90 -13.16
C LYS A 502 31.56 10.31 -12.72
N ILE A 503 30.82 9.69 -13.65
CA ILE A 503 29.46 9.19 -13.41
C ILE A 503 29.49 7.70 -13.06
N PHE A 504 30.29 6.91 -13.79
CA PHE A 504 30.35 5.46 -13.62
C PHE A 504 31.54 5.05 -12.74
N THR A 505 31.32 4.04 -11.92
CA THR A 505 32.39 3.36 -11.17
C THR A 505 33.27 2.52 -12.10
N GLU A 506 34.49 2.21 -11.67
CA GLU A 506 35.41 1.36 -12.45
C GLU A 506 34.81 -0.01 -12.79
N HIS A 507 34.01 -0.58 -11.89
CA HIS A 507 33.31 -1.85 -12.11
C HIS A 507 32.24 -1.73 -13.22
N GLU A 508 31.42 -0.69 -13.19
CA GLU A 508 30.41 -0.43 -14.22
C GLU A 508 31.04 -0.17 -15.60
N LYS A 509 32.20 0.48 -15.65
CA LYS A 509 32.96 0.69 -16.90
C LYS A 509 33.44 -0.62 -17.52
N ILE A 510 33.90 -1.57 -16.70
CA ILE A 510 34.31 -2.91 -17.17
C ILE A 510 33.10 -3.64 -17.78
N ILE A 511 31.94 -3.57 -17.11
CA ILE A 511 30.69 -4.13 -17.62
C ILE A 511 30.30 -3.47 -18.94
N LEU A 512 30.28 -2.13 -18.99
CA LEU A 512 29.95 -1.37 -20.20
C LEU A 512 30.88 -1.69 -21.37
N LYS A 513 32.19 -1.81 -21.12
CA LYS A 513 33.17 -2.18 -22.15
C LYS A 513 32.91 -3.60 -22.68
N THR A 514 32.55 -4.53 -21.80
CA THR A 514 32.21 -5.90 -22.17
C THR A 514 30.94 -5.94 -23.02
N LEU A 515 29.85 -5.32 -22.54
CA LEU A 515 28.55 -5.29 -23.23
C LEU A 515 28.60 -4.58 -24.59
N THR A 516 29.39 -3.52 -24.71
CA THR A 516 29.48 -2.74 -25.96
C THR A 516 30.58 -3.23 -26.90
N SER A 517 31.26 -4.34 -26.59
CA SER A 517 32.30 -4.90 -27.46
C SER A 517 31.68 -5.37 -28.79
N PRO A 518 32.33 -5.09 -29.93
CA PRO A 518 31.78 -5.39 -31.26
C PRO A 518 31.55 -6.89 -31.50
N ASP A 519 32.23 -7.76 -30.74
CA ASP A 519 32.10 -9.21 -30.84
C ASP A 519 30.88 -9.77 -30.08
N GLN A 520 30.17 -8.94 -29.29
CA GLN A 520 29.01 -9.35 -28.53
C GLN A 520 27.69 -8.84 -29.12
N HIS A 521 27.43 -7.52 -29.09
CA HIS A 521 26.14 -6.94 -29.49
C HIS A 521 26.33 -5.53 -30.11
N ASP A 522 25.63 -5.21 -31.21
CA ASP A 522 25.58 -3.83 -31.76
C ASP A 522 24.29 -3.13 -31.31
N TYR A 523 24.42 -2.37 -30.23
CA TYR A 523 23.30 -1.62 -29.64
C TYR A 523 23.13 -0.25 -30.31
N THR A 524 21.89 0.23 -30.39
CA THR A 524 21.58 1.61 -30.77
C THR A 524 20.65 2.25 -29.73
N SER A 525 20.94 3.50 -29.33
CA SER A 525 20.09 4.29 -28.43
C SER A 525 19.35 5.38 -29.18
N VAL A 526 18.06 5.56 -28.88
CA VAL A 526 17.26 6.70 -29.30
C VAL A 526 16.48 7.26 -28.10
N VAL A 527 16.51 8.58 -27.93
CA VAL A 527 15.65 9.29 -26.97
C VAL A 527 14.30 9.51 -27.63
N LEU A 528 13.24 8.99 -27.01
CA LEU A 528 11.89 9.21 -27.51
C LEU A 528 11.37 10.59 -27.10
N PRO A 529 10.77 11.38 -28.01
CA PRO A 529 10.24 12.70 -27.72
C PRO A 529 8.84 12.62 -27.07
N VAL A 530 8.75 11.90 -25.97
CA VAL A 530 7.51 11.70 -25.20
C VAL A 530 7.76 11.98 -23.73
N ARG A 531 6.71 12.45 -23.03
CA ARG A 531 6.78 12.74 -21.60
C ARG A 531 6.10 11.63 -20.81
N LEU A 532 6.81 11.08 -19.81
CA LEU A 532 6.23 10.21 -18.80
C LEU A 532 6.04 10.97 -17.49
N PHE A 533 5.12 10.47 -16.66
CA PHE A 533 4.96 10.97 -15.30
C PHE A 533 6.24 10.68 -14.50
N GLU A 534 6.81 11.70 -13.84
CA GLU A 534 8.05 11.67 -13.03
C GLU A 534 9.37 11.26 -13.71
N GLN A 535 9.34 10.68 -14.92
CA GLN A 535 10.55 10.33 -15.66
C GLN A 535 10.89 11.37 -16.73
N LYS A 536 12.17 11.78 -16.78
CA LYS A 536 12.65 12.83 -17.71
C LYS A 536 12.81 12.33 -19.15
N PHE A 537 13.13 11.04 -19.38
CA PHE A 537 13.38 10.48 -20.71
C PHE A 537 13.08 8.97 -20.77
N ILE A 538 12.65 8.47 -21.94
CA ILE A 538 12.61 7.03 -22.25
C ILE A 538 13.80 6.66 -23.13
N LEU A 539 14.50 5.60 -22.75
CA LEU A 539 15.56 4.98 -23.54
C LEU A 539 15.04 3.69 -24.19
N LEU A 540 15.12 3.61 -25.52
CA LEU A 540 15.03 2.34 -26.23
C LEU A 540 16.42 1.87 -26.60
N LEU A 541 16.81 0.70 -26.08
CA LEU A 541 17.97 -0.06 -26.50
C LEU A 541 17.46 -1.25 -27.31
N TYR A 542 17.92 -1.38 -28.53
CA TYR A 542 17.68 -2.58 -29.32
C TYR A 542 19.00 -3.08 -29.89
N GLU A 543 19.10 -4.40 -29.93
CA GLU A 543 20.18 -5.13 -30.57
C GLU A 543 19.85 -5.24 -32.06
N LYS A 544 20.78 -4.84 -32.92
CA LYS A 544 20.66 -5.14 -34.35
C LYS A 544 21.01 -6.60 -34.58
N TYR A 545 20.01 -7.42 -34.85
CA TYR A 545 20.22 -8.68 -35.54
C TYR A 545 20.36 -8.38 -37.04
N GLU A 546 21.51 -8.72 -37.64
CA GLU A 546 21.57 -8.84 -39.11
C GLU A 546 20.60 -9.97 -39.51
N MET A 547 19.59 -9.65 -40.33
CA MET A 547 18.76 -10.66 -40.99
C MET A 547 19.52 -11.34 -42.13
#